data_AF-A0A951E851-F1
#
_entry.id   AF-A0A951E851-F1
#
_cell.length_a   1.000
_cell.length_b   1.000
_cell.length_c   1.000
_cell.angle_alpha   90.00
_cell.angle_beta   90.00
_cell.angle_gamma   90.00
#
_symmetry.space_group_name_H-M   'P 1'
#
loop_
_entity.id
_entity.type
_entity.pdbx_description
1 polymer ?
#
loop_
_entity_poly.entity_id
_entity_poly.type
_entity_poly.pdbx_seq_one_letter_code
_entity_poly.pdbx_strand_id
1 'polypeptide(L)'
;MPTEILMPALSPTMTEGKLARWTKKLGETVRAGDVIAEIETDKATMEVEAADDGTLSRFLVDEGTGGIAVNTPIAVLDGEAVEAAAPPGDAAAPEQGAETEKAPATPEAAPIATDAVTAPEPAPEPVAGATQAMTVREALRAAMASEMRADDRVFLLGEEVAQYQGAYKVSQGLLEAFGPKRVIDTPITEHGFTGLAVGAAMAGLRPIVEFMTFNFAMQAIDQIINSAAKTLYMSGGQMGCPIVFRGPNGAASRVGAQHSQDYASWYGHCPGLKVVAAWSAADAKGLLRAAIRDPNPVIVLENEILYGQTFECPTA
;
A
#
# COMPACT_ATOMS: atom_id res chain seq x y z
N MET A 1 -28.04 -26.95 -20.27
CA MET A 1 -27.35 -26.80 -21.58
C MET A 1 -25.88 -27.06 -21.33
N PRO A 2 -25.13 -27.67 -22.26
CA PRO A 2 -23.67 -27.77 -22.11
C PRO A 2 -23.06 -26.36 -22.05
N THR A 3 -22.22 -26.11 -21.05
CA THR A 3 -21.50 -24.86 -20.84
C THR A 3 -20.08 -25.03 -21.36
N GLU A 4 -19.62 -24.13 -22.22
CA GLU A 4 -18.24 -24.17 -22.72
C GLU A 4 -17.30 -23.45 -21.75
N ILE A 5 -16.22 -24.13 -21.37
CA ILE A 5 -15.09 -23.51 -20.68
C ILE A 5 -14.21 -22.87 -21.74
N LEU A 6 -13.99 -21.56 -21.62
CA LEU A 6 -13.18 -20.78 -22.56
C LEU A 6 -11.77 -20.56 -22.01
N MET A 7 -10.80 -20.39 -22.91
CA MET A 7 -9.45 -19.92 -22.60
C MET A 7 -9.51 -18.52 -21.94
N PRO A 8 -9.16 -18.38 -20.65
CA PRO A 8 -9.29 -17.11 -19.94
C PRO A 8 -8.18 -16.12 -20.32
N ALA A 9 -8.47 -14.81 -20.20
CA ALA A 9 -7.44 -13.78 -20.19
C ALA A 9 -6.85 -13.68 -18.77
N LEU A 10 -5.64 -14.19 -18.58
CA LEU A 10 -4.94 -14.14 -17.28
C LEU A 10 -4.09 -12.86 -17.10
N SER A 11 -4.00 -12.01 -18.13
CA SER A 11 -3.48 -10.64 -18.04
C SER A 11 -4.13 -9.72 -19.08
N PRO A 12 -4.13 -8.38 -18.89
CA PRO A 12 -4.72 -7.44 -19.85
C PRO A 12 -4.08 -7.45 -21.24
N THR A 13 -2.86 -7.99 -21.36
CA THR A 13 -2.11 -8.06 -22.62
C THR A 13 -2.06 -9.46 -23.23
N MET A 14 -2.68 -10.46 -22.59
CA MET A 14 -2.68 -11.83 -23.06
C MET A 14 -3.63 -11.99 -24.24
N THR A 15 -3.10 -12.38 -25.40
CA THR A 15 -3.90 -12.68 -26.60
C THR A 15 -4.05 -14.19 -26.83
N GLU A 16 -3.09 -14.98 -26.36
CA GLU A 16 -3.07 -16.44 -26.48
C GLU A 16 -2.37 -17.09 -25.28
N GLY A 17 -2.61 -18.38 -25.07
CA GLY A 17 -1.97 -19.20 -24.03
C GLY A 17 -1.69 -20.62 -24.50
N LYS A 18 -0.91 -21.35 -23.71
CA LYS A 18 -0.65 -22.77 -23.88
C LYS A 18 -1.29 -23.55 -22.74
N LEU A 19 -2.09 -24.56 -23.07
CA LEU A 19 -2.65 -25.46 -22.08
C LEU A 19 -1.53 -26.41 -21.61
N ALA A 20 -0.98 -26.19 -20.42
CA ALA A 20 0.13 -26.98 -19.92
C ALA A 20 -0.35 -28.37 -19.47
N ARG A 21 -1.45 -28.41 -18.71
CA ARG A 21 -1.97 -29.64 -18.10
C ARG A 21 -3.42 -29.49 -17.65
N TRP A 22 -4.21 -30.57 -17.73
CA TRP A 22 -5.49 -30.70 -17.02
C TRP A 22 -5.27 -31.26 -15.61
N THR A 23 -5.88 -30.63 -14.61
CA THR A 23 -5.86 -31.12 -13.21
C THR A 23 -7.03 -32.05 -12.92
N LYS A 24 -8.11 -31.97 -13.72
CA LYS A 24 -9.34 -32.77 -13.62
C LYS A 24 -9.45 -33.77 -14.77
N LYS A 25 -10.24 -34.83 -14.58
CA LYS A 25 -10.49 -35.86 -15.60
C LYS A 25 -11.88 -35.77 -16.21
N LEU A 26 -12.05 -36.32 -17.41
CA LEU A 26 -13.38 -36.47 -18.01
C LEU A 26 -14.29 -37.32 -17.12
N GLY A 27 -15.52 -36.86 -16.93
CA GLY A 27 -16.53 -37.45 -16.03
C GLY A 27 -16.40 -37.01 -14.57
N GLU A 28 -15.43 -36.16 -14.23
CA GLU A 28 -15.28 -35.63 -12.88
C GLU A 28 -16.23 -34.45 -12.65
N THR A 29 -16.85 -34.41 -11.46
CA THR A 29 -17.66 -33.27 -11.02
C THR A 29 -16.73 -32.12 -10.61
N VAL A 30 -17.04 -30.94 -11.12
CA VAL A 30 -16.30 -29.68 -10.90
C VAL A 30 -17.25 -28.68 -10.25
N ARG A 31 -16.77 -27.98 -9.23
CA ARG A 31 -17.46 -26.84 -8.61
C ARG A 31 -16.83 -25.52 -9.03
N ALA A 32 -17.61 -24.45 -9.00
CA ALA A 32 -17.07 -23.10 -9.17
C ALA A 32 -15.95 -22.85 -8.14
N GLY A 33 -14.78 -22.42 -8.63
CA GLY A 33 -13.55 -22.25 -7.84
C GLY A 33 -12.62 -23.47 -7.82
N ASP A 34 -13.03 -24.64 -8.33
CA ASP A 34 -12.12 -25.78 -8.46
C ASP A 34 -11.09 -25.51 -9.57
N VAL A 35 -9.81 -25.79 -9.29
CA VAL A 35 -8.75 -25.76 -10.30
C VAL A 35 -8.93 -26.88 -11.31
N ILE A 36 -9.09 -26.52 -12.58
CA ILE A 36 -9.37 -27.44 -13.69
C ILE A 36 -8.19 -27.63 -14.66
N ALA A 37 -7.31 -26.64 -14.78
CA ALA A 37 -6.16 -26.68 -15.69
C ALA A 37 -5.04 -25.73 -15.26
N GLU A 38 -3.84 -25.98 -15.79
CA GLU A 38 -2.71 -25.07 -15.75
C GLU A 38 -2.47 -24.48 -17.15
N ILE A 39 -2.36 -23.16 -17.23
CA ILE A 39 -2.03 -22.44 -18.46
C ILE A 39 -0.65 -21.82 -18.33
N GLU A 40 0.19 -22.08 -19.32
CA GLU A 40 1.50 -21.47 -19.49
C GLU A 40 1.39 -20.27 -20.44
N THR A 41 1.91 -19.14 -20.00
CA THR A 41 2.06 -17.91 -20.80
C THR A 41 3.55 -17.58 -20.95
N ASP A 42 3.87 -16.53 -21.70
CA ASP A 42 5.23 -15.99 -21.80
C ASP A 42 5.76 -15.42 -20.47
N LYS A 43 4.88 -15.11 -19.50
CA LYS A 43 5.23 -14.49 -18.21
C LYS A 43 5.24 -15.46 -17.03
N ALA A 44 4.28 -16.38 -16.99
CA ALA A 44 4.06 -17.27 -15.86
C ALA A 44 3.18 -18.48 -16.23
N THR A 45 3.24 -19.52 -15.41
CA THR A 45 2.24 -20.59 -15.37
C THR A 45 1.21 -20.26 -14.29
N MET A 46 -0.06 -20.37 -14.63
CA MET A 46 -1.17 -19.96 -13.78
C MET A 46 -2.27 -21.03 -13.79
N GLU A 47 -2.93 -21.19 -12.65
CA GLU A 47 -4.03 -22.12 -12.46
C GLU A 47 -5.35 -21.49 -12.95
N VAL A 48 -6.18 -22.30 -13.60
CA VAL A 48 -7.51 -21.92 -14.07
C VAL A 48 -8.54 -22.56 -13.18
N GLU A 49 -9.42 -21.74 -12.62
CA GLU A 49 -10.56 -22.17 -11.83
C GLU A 49 -11.82 -22.25 -12.69
N ALA A 50 -12.70 -23.19 -12.38
CA ALA A 50 -14.01 -23.28 -13.02
C ALA A 50 -14.92 -22.13 -12.57
N ALA A 51 -15.67 -21.54 -13.51
CA ALA A 51 -16.65 -20.50 -13.22
C ALA A 51 -18.02 -21.05 -12.80
N ASP A 52 -18.35 -22.27 -13.26
CA ASP A 52 -19.66 -22.90 -13.08
C ASP A 52 -19.52 -24.33 -12.55
N ASP A 53 -20.55 -24.79 -11.86
CA ASP A 53 -20.68 -26.19 -11.43
C ASP A 53 -21.08 -27.09 -12.61
N GLY A 54 -20.52 -28.30 -12.68
CA GLY A 54 -20.94 -29.29 -13.68
C GLY A 54 -20.08 -30.54 -13.72
N THR A 55 -20.36 -31.42 -14.68
CA THR A 55 -19.52 -32.59 -14.96
C THR A 55 -18.71 -32.36 -16.22
N LEU A 56 -17.39 -32.56 -16.14
CA LEU A 56 -16.49 -32.33 -17.27
C LEU A 56 -16.73 -33.38 -18.36
N SER A 57 -17.44 -33.02 -19.43
CA SER A 57 -17.93 -34.00 -20.41
C SER A 57 -16.95 -34.23 -21.56
N ARG A 58 -16.21 -33.18 -21.96
CA ARG A 58 -15.29 -33.26 -23.10
C ARG A 58 -14.17 -32.22 -23.04
N PHE A 59 -12.96 -32.64 -23.42
CA PHE A 59 -11.86 -31.73 -23.77
C PHE A 59 -11.90 -31.39 -25.25
N LEU A 60 -11.69 -30.12 -25.57
CA LEU A 60 -11.61 -29.61 -26.94
C LEU A 60 -10.16 -29.35 -27.35
N VAL A 61 -9.25 -29.31 -26.39
CA VAL A 61 -7.82 -29.04 -26.57
C VAL A 61 -6.99 -30.04 -25.77
N ASP A 62 -5.97 -30.60 -26.42
CA ASP A 62 -5.03 -31.54 -25.80
C ASP A 62 -3.97 -30.82 -24.95
N GLU A 63 -3.48 -31.48 -23.92
CA GLU A 63 -2.36 -30.97 -23.10
C GLU A 63 -1.12 -30.70 -23.96
N GLY A 64 -0.42 -29.62 -23.66
CA GLY A 64 0.76 -29.16 -24.40
C GLY A 64 0.43 -28.31 -25.64
N THR A 65 -0.84 -28.16 -26.02
CA THR A 65 -1.25 -27.31 -27.16
C THR A 65 -1.01 -25.84 -26.84
N GLY A 66 -0.23 -25.16 -27.68
CA GLY A 66 0.08 -23.73 -27.57
C GLY A 66 -0.67 -22.87 -28.59
N GLY A 67 -0.62 -21.54 -28.41
CA GLY A 67 -1.21 -20.58 -29.36
C GLY A 67 -2.74 -20.56 -29.35
N ILE A 68 -3.35 -20.91 -28.21
CA ILE A 68 -4.81 -20.93 -28.07
C ILE A 68 -5.25 -19.50 -27.77
N ALA A 69 -6.02 -18.89 -28.66
CA ALA A 69 -6.53 -17.54 -28.47
C ALA A 69 -7.46 -17.45 -27.26
N VAL A 70 -7.41 -16.33 -26.54
CA VAL A 70 -8.37 -16.02 -25.46
C VAL A 70 -9.80 -16.09 -25.99
N ASN A 71 -10.73 -16.60 -25.16
CA ASN A 71 -12.13 -16.90 -25.47
C ASN A 71 -12.35 -18.09 -26.42
N THR A 72 -11.33 -18.87 -26.75
CA THR A 72 -11.50 -20.13 -27.48
C THR A 72 -12.01 -21.23 -26.54
N PRO A 73 -13.04 -22.01 -26.91
CA PRO A 73 -13.50 -23.14 -26.12
C PRO A 73 -12.39 -24.19 -25.92
N ILE A 74 -12.11 -24.55 -24.67
CA ILE A 74 -11.10 -25.55 -24.28
C ILE A 74 -11.71 -26.82 -23.69
N ALA A 75 -12.90 -26.75 -23.09
CA ALA A 75 -13.63 -27.91 -22.57
C ALA A 75 -15.15 -27.64 -22.50
N VAL A 76 -15.93 -28.69 -22.23
CA VAL A 76 -17.38 -28.63 -22.06
C VAL A 76 -17.78 -29.22 -20.71
N LEU A 77 -18.67 -28.51 -20.01
CA LEU A 77 -19.35 -28.92 -18.78
C LEU A 77 -20.81 -29.27 -19.11
N ASP A 78 -21.27 -30.44 -18.68
CA ASP A 78 -22.69 -30.77 -18.73
C ASP A 78 -23.36 -30.41 -17.39
N GLY A 79 -24.48 -29.66 -17.49
CA GLY A 79 -25.21 -29.08 -16.36
C GLY A 79 -26.08 -30.03 -15.54
N GLU A 80 -25.75 -31.33 -15.52
CA GLU A 80 -26.33 -32.27 -14.55
C GLU A 80 -25.20 -32.81 -13.68
N ALA A 81 -25.17 -32.36 -12.42
CA ALA A 81 -24.40 -33.00 -11.38
C ALA A 81 -25.01 -34.39 -11.13
N VAL A 82 -24.38 -35.44 -11.66
CA VAL A 82 -24.72 -36.81 -11.28
C VAL A 82 -24.22 -37.01 -9.85
N GLU A 83 -25.13 -37.34 -8.93
CA GLU A 83 -24.81 -37.70 -7.55
C GLU A 83 -23.66 -38.73 -7.51
N ALA A 84 -22.55 -38.36 -6.86
CA ALA A 84 -21.49 -39.28 -6.49
C ALA A 84 -21.43 -39.42 -4.96
N ALA A 85 -21.41 -40.69 -4.55
CA ALA A 85 -21.53 -41.19 -3.20
C ALA A 85 -20.54 -40.60 -2.17
N ALA A 86 -21.02 -40.52 -0.94
CA ALA A 86 -20.33 -40.01 0.24
C ALA A 86 -19.02 -40.78 0.60
N PRO A 87 -18.00 -40.09 1.13
CA PRO A 87 -16.99 -40.71 2.00
C PRO A 87 -17.44 -40.68 3.48
N PRO A 88 -16.98 -41.62 4.32
CA PRO A 88 -17.41 -41.68 5.72
C PRO A 88 -16.60 -40.73 6.61
N GLY A 89 -17.34 -40.00 7.44
CA GLY A 89 -17.02 -39.69 8.82
C GLY A 89 -15.95 -38.63 9.10
N ASP A 90 -16.40 -37.45 9.53
CA ASP A 90 -15.79 -36.87 10.73
C ASP A 90 -16.80 -36.05 11.54
N ALA A 91 -16.59 -36.04 12.86
CA ALA A 91 -17.50 -35.57 13.88
C ALA A 91 -17.34 -34.07 14.22
N ALA A 92 -18.47 -33.47 14.61
CA ALA A 92 -18.66 -32.33 15.54
C ALA A 92 -18.36 -30.87 15.08
N ALA A 93 -19.44 -30.18 14.64
CA ALA A 93 -20.10 -28.92 15.11
C ALA A 93 -19.27 -27.71 15.67
N PRO A 94 -19.79 -26.44 15.66
CA PRO A 94 -21.18 -26.00 15.42
C PRO A 94 -21.39 -24.76 14.51
N GLU A 95 -22.68 -24.52 14.25
CA GLU A 95 -23.33 -23.43 13.50
C GLU A 95 -23.09 -22.00 14.05
N GLN A 96 -23.10 -21.01 13.15
CA GLN A 96 -23.78 -19.72 13.36
C GLN A 96 -24.34 -19.22 12.02
N GLY A 97 -25.65 -18.94 12.01
CA GLY A 97 -26.41 -18.61 10.82
C GLY A 97 -26.27 -17.16 10.36
N ALA A 98 -26.71 -16.94 9.11
CA ALA A 98 -27.15 -15.65 8.64
C ALA A 98 -28.23 -15.86 7.57
N GLU A 99 -29.33 -15.13 7.77
CA GLU A 99 -30.50 -15.07 6.91
C GLU A 99 -30.17 -14.62 5.48
N THR A 100 -30.98 -15.08 4.55
CA THR A 100 -31.00 -14.72 3.14
C THR A 100 -31.49 -13.28 2.94
N GLU A 101 -30.60 -12.37 2.54
CA GLU A 101 -30.98 -11.07 1.98
C GLU A 101 -30.80 -11.07 0.45
N LYS A 102 -31.87 -10.72 -0.27
CA LYS A 102 -31.95 -10.65 -1.73
C LYS A 102 -30.94 -9.66 -2.30
N ALA A 103 -30.18 -10.11 -3.30
CA ALA A 103 -29.32 -9.26 -4.14
C ALA A 103 -30.14 -8.14 -4.82
N PRO A 104 -29.73 -6.86 -4.74
CA PRO A 104 -30.33 -5.79 -5.54
C PRO A 104 -29.83 -5.85 -6.98
N ALA A 105 -30.73 -5.51 -7.91
CA ALA A 105 -30.43 -5.38 -9.32
C ALA A 105 -29.37 -4.30 -9.60
N THR A 106 -28.47 -4.58 -10.53
CA THR A 106 -27.40 -3.70 -11.01
C THR A 106 -27.99 -2.41 -11.60
N PRO A 107 -27.67 -1.22 -11.07
CA PRO A 107 -28.06 0.03 -11.70
C PRO A 107 -27.15 0.33 -12.89
N GLU A 108 -27.77 0.69 -14.01
CA GLU A 108 -27.15 1.28 -15.18
C GLU A 108 -26.36 2.54 -14.77
N ALA A 109 -25.08 2.60 -15.17
CA ALA A 109 -24.15 3.64 -14.75
C ALA A 109 -24.53 5.00 -15.36
N ALA A 110 -25.11 5.87 -14.53
CA ALA A 110 -25.19 7.30 -14.82
C ALA A 110 -23.78 7.91 -14.80
N PRO A 111 -23.50 8.95 -15.60
CA PRO A 111 -22.21 9.64 -15.55
C PRO A 111 -22.06 10.31 -14.19
N ILE A 112 -21.14 9.79 -13.38
CA ILE A 112 -20.82 10.36 -12.07
C ILE A 112 -19.93 11.57 -12.30
N ALA A 113 -20.38 12.73 -11.82
CA ALA A 113 -19.59 13.95 -11.83
C ALA A 113 -18.28 13.70 -11.05
N THR A 114 -17.16 13.92 -11.73
CA THR A 114 -15.82 13.90 -11.12
C THR A 114 -15.65 15.16 -10.29
N ASP A 115 -16.11 15.13 -9.05
CA ASP A 115 -15.58 16.04 -8.04
C ASP A 115 -14.17 15.54 -7.73
N ALA A 116 -13.19 16.13 -8.43
CA ALA A 116 -11.78 15.97 -8.10
C ALA A 116 -11.62 16.21 -6.60
N VAL A 117 -10.83 15.35 -5.92
CA VAL A 117 -10.39 15.60 -4.55
C VAL A 117 -9.42 16.78 -4.59
N THR A 118 -9.94 17.99 -4.75
CA THR A 118 -9.22 19.23 -4.48
C THR A 118 -9.26 19.43 -2.98
N ALA A 119 -8.25 18.87 -2.30
CA ALA A 119 -7.97 19.27 -0.93
C ALA A 119 -7.86 20.81 -0.90
N PRO A 120 -8.55 21.50 0.02
CA PRO A 120 -8.46 22.95 0.11
C PRO A 120 -7.00 23.34 0.33
N GLU A 121 -6.48 24.21 -0.54
CA GLU A 121 -5.13 24.73 -0.43
C GLU A 121 -5.01 25.47 0.91
N PRO A 122 -4.13 25.04 1.83
CA PRO A 122 -3.98 25.71 3.11
C PRO A 122 -3.52 27.15 2.86
N ALA A 123 -4.11 28.11 3.58
CA ALA A 123 -3.74 29.51 3.45
C ALA A 123 -2.22 29.66 3.66
N PRO A 124 -1.52 30.44 2.81
CA PRO A 124 -0.08 30.61 2.93
C PRO A 124 0.25 31.19 4.31
N GLU A 125 1.12 30.51 5.04
CA GLU A 125 1.59 31.03 6.31
C GLU A 125 2.47 32.26 6.08
N PRO A 126 2.31 33.32 6.89
CA PRO A 126 3.16 34.49 6.77
C PRO A 126 4.62 34.10 7.01
N VAL A 127 5.45 34.28 5.98
CA VAL A 127 6.91 34.03 6.01
C VAL A 127 7.63 35.01 6.94
N ALA A 128 6.95 36.09 7.34
CA ALA A 128 7.47 37.13 8.20
C ALA A 128 7.00 36.92 9.65
N GLY A 129 7.93 36.51 10.52
CA GLY A 129 7.72 36.37 11.96
C GLY A 129 9.04 36.48 12.72
N ALA A 130 8.96 36.59 14.06
CA ALA A 130 10.15 36.58 14.90
C ALA A 130 10.90 35.23 14.74
N THR A 131 12.21 35.29 14.56
CA THR A 131 13.08 34.11 14.53
C THR A 131 13.75 33.88 15.88
N GLN A 132 14.14 32.64 16.13
CA GLN A 132 15.04 32.30 17.22
C GLN A 132 16.04 31.25 16.76
N ALA A 133 17.19 31.20 17.42
CA ALA A 133 18.18 30.14 17.23
C ALA A 133 17.56 28.78 17.64
N MET A 134 17.45 27.86 16.69
CA MET A 134 16.97 26.50 16.90
C MET A 134 17.87 25.50 16.19
N THR A 135 18.07 24.33 16.80
CA THR A 135 18.66 23.20 16.10
C THR A 135 17.70 22.64 15.05
N VAL A 136 18.22 22.00 14.02
CA VAL A 136 17.39 21.28 13.02
C VAL A 136 16.49 20.24 13.71
N ARG A 137 17.01 19.53 14.71
CA ARG A 137 16.24 18.59 15.54
C ARG A 137 15.06 19.26 16.22
N GLU A 138 15.28 20.40 16.87
CA GLU A 138 14.21 21.16 17.54
C GLU A 138 13.16 21.67 16.54
N ALA A 139 13.60 22.08 15.36
CA ALA A 139 12.74 22.60 14.31
C ALA A 139 11.80 21.51 13.75
N LEU A 140 12.32 20.31 13.49
CA LEU A 140 11.52 19.14 13.08
C LEU A 140 10.51 18.74 14.16
N ARG A 141 10.94 18.72 15.42
CA ARG A 141 10.06 18.46 16.57
C ARG A 141 8.93 19.50 16.66
N ALA A 142 9.28 20.77 16.53
CA ALA A 142 8.31 21.87 16.59
C ALA A 142 7.30 21.79 15.43
N ALA A 143 7.74 21.42 14.23
CA ALA A 143 6.86 21.14 13.10
C ALA A 143 5.84 20.04 13.42
N MET A 144 6.30 18.86 13.85
CA MET A 144 5.39 17.76 14.20
C MET A 144 4.44 18.16 15.33
N ALA A 145 4.94 18.77 16.40
CA ALA A 145 4.10 19.18 17.52
C ALA A 145 3.06 20.24 17.12
N SER A 146 3.38 21.14 16.20
CA SER A 146 2.43 22.13 15.68
C SER A 146 1.30 21.43 14.92
N GLU A 147 1.63 20.57 13.96
CA GLU A 147 0.62 19.91 13.13
C GLU A 147 -0.21 18.90 13.92
N MET A 148 0.38 18.20 14.89
CA MET A 148 -0.35 17.30 15.78
C MET A 148 -1.34 18.03 16.71
N ARG A 149 -1.07 19.29 17.09
CA ARG A 149 -2.04 20.12 17.83
C ARG A 149 -3.14 20.67 16.92
N ALA A 150 -2.82 20.95 15.66
CA ALA A 150 -3.75 21.53 14.71
C ALA A 150 -4.74 20.50 14.14
N ASP A 151 -4.32 19.24 14.02
CA ASP A 151 -5.13 18.17 13.42
C ASP A 151 -5.02 16.87 14.22
N ASP A 152 -6.15 16.43 14.78
CA ASP A 152 -6.24 15.21 15.60
C ASP A 152 -5.99 13.92 14.81
N ARG A 153 -6.02 13.99 13.48
CA ARG A 153 -5.74 12.87 12.59
C ARG A 153 -4.25 12.61 12.40
N VAL A 154 -3.38 13.55 12.77
CA VAL A 154 -1.93 13.46 12.55
C VAL A 154 -1.27 12.65 13.65
N PHE A 155 -0.57 11.55 13.36
CA PHE A 155 0.10 10.77 14.40
C PHE A 155 1.47 10.28 13.93
N LEU A 156 2.38 10.09 14.88
CA LEU A 156 3.72 9.58 14.66
C LEU A 156 3.77 8.09 14.99
N LEU A 157 4.32 7.29 14.08
CA LEU A 157 4.69 5.90 14.35
C LEU A 157 6.07 5.56 13.77
N GLY A 158 6.76 4.66 14.43
CA GLY A 158 8.06 4.14 14.01
C GLY A 158 8.77 3.45 15.19
N GLU A 159 9.98 3.00 14.93
CA GLU A 159 10.81 2.37 15.96
C GLU A 159 11.36 3.42 16.92
N GLU A 160 11.16 3.21 18.22
CA GLU A 160 11.74 4.01 19.30
C GLU A 160 11.32 5.50 19.29
N VAL A 161 10.24 5.84 18.60
CA VAL A 161 9.73 7.22 18.48
C VAL A 161 9.06 7.72 19.75
N ALA A 162 8.56 6.82 20.61
CA ALA A 162 7.76 7.17 21.79
C ALA A 162 8.58 7.08 23.08
N GLN A 163 8.74 5.89 23.67
CA GLN A 163 9.34 5.75 25.01
C GLN A 163 10.82 6.15 25.03
N TYR A 164 11.55 5.80 23.98
CA TYR A 164 12.94 6.21 23.81
C TYR A 164 13.10 7.66 23.34
N GLN A 165 12.00 8.36 23.08
CA GLN A 165 11.97 9.76 22.66
C GLN A 165 12.66 10.01 21.31
N GLY A 166 12.68 9.01 20.43
CA GLY A 166 13.32 9.02 19.12
C GLY A 166 14.79 8.61 19.20
N ALA A 167 15.24 7.82 18.23
CA ALA A 167 16.65 7.39 18.11
C ALA A 167 17.60 8.58 18.13
N TYR A 168 17.25 9.64 17.39
CA TYR A 168 18.00 10.90 17.30
C TYR A 168 17.37 12.06 18.07
N LYS A 169 16.44 11.78 18.99
CA LYS A 169 15.75 12.79 19.83
C LYS A 169 14.91 13.81 19.07
N VAL A 170 14.50 13.50 17.84
CA VAL A 170 13.61 14.36 17.05
C VAL A 170 12.18 14.37 17.61
N SER A 171 11.69 13.23 18.11
CA SER A 171 10.36 13.12 18.73
C SER A 171 10.33 13.36 20.24
N GLN A 172 11.37 13.99 20.79
CA GLN A 172 11.54 14.13 22.24
C GLN A 172 10.39 14.92 22.90
N GLY A 173 9.73 14.30 23.87
CA GLY A 173 8.60 14.89 24.62
C GLY A 173 7.24 14.79 23.90
N LEU A 174 7.16 14.26 22.68
CA LEU A 174 5.89 14.15 21.97
C LEU A 174 4.95 13.13 22.62
N LEU A 175 5.46 12.01 23.14
CA LEU A 175 4.63 11.02 23.83
C LEU A 175 3.92 11.62 25.05
N GLU A 176 4.63 12.42 25.85
CA GLU A 176 4.04 13.12 27.00
C GLU A 176 2.98 14.13 26.57
N ALA A 177 3.23 14.86 25.47
CA ALA A 177 2.32 15.88 24.97
C ALA A 177 1.04 15.33 24.32
N PHE A 178 1.11 14.20 23.61
CA PHE A 178 0.01 13.70 22.76
C PHE A 178 -0.51 12.30 23.14
N GLY A 179 0.20 11.59 24.03
CA GLY A 179 -0.19 10.28 24.51
C GLY A 179 0.07 9.12 23.54
N PRO A 180 -0.09 7.87 24.01
CA PRO A 180 0.32 6.66 23.31
C PRO A 180 -0.54 6.31 22.08
N LYS A 181 -1.67 7.01 21.88
CA LYS A 181 -2.49 6.85 20.66
C LYS A 181 -1.98 7.68 19.48
N ARG A 182 -1.12 8.66 19.75
CA ARG A 182 -0.65 9.65 18.77
C ARG A 182 0.86 9.59 18.54
N VAL A 183 1.60 8.94 19.45
CA VAL A 183 3.04 8.64 19.31
C VAL A 183 3.23 7.16 19.65
N ILE A 184 3.49 6.36 18.63
CA ILE A 184 3.36 4.89 18.69
C ILE A 184 4.70 4.23 18.37
N ASP A 185 5.27 3.52 19.35
CA ASP A 185 6.41 2.62 19.11
C ASP A 185 5.93 1.38 18.34
N THR A 186 6.70 0.98 17.32
CA THR A 186 6.41 -0.19 16.49
C THR A 186 7.45 -1.30 16.73
N PRO A 187 7.11 -2.57 16.46
CA PRO A 187 8.13 -3.60 16.28
C PRO A 187 9.07 -3.25 15.11
N ILE A 188 10.24 -3.92 15.06
CA ILE A 188 11.23 -3.76 13.99
C ILE A 188 10.74 -4.50 12.74
N THR A 189 9.83 -3.84 12.00
CA THR A 189 9.21 -4.37 10.79
C THR A 189 8.75 -3.22 9.91
N GLU A 190 9.70 -2.62 9.18
CA GLU A 190 9.49 -1.47 8.32
C GLU A 190 8.34 -1.70 7.35
N HIS A 191 8.30 -2.87 6.72
CA HIS A 191 7.23 -3.23 5.80
C HIS A 191 5.85 -3.22 6.51
N GLY A 192 5.78 -3.81 7.71
CA GLY A 192 4.54 -3.97 8.45
C GLY A 192 3.96 -2.63 8.92
N PHE A 193 4.75 -1.83 9.64
CA PHE A 193 4.24 -0.55 10.13
C PHE A 193 3.99 0.47 9.01
N THR A 194 4.74 0.39 7.91
CA THR A 194 4.51 1.26 6.74
C THR A 194 3.21 0.88 6.04
N GLY A 195 2.94 -0.41 5.83
CA GLY A 195 1.67 -0.85 5.25
C GLY A 195 0.46 -0.48 6.12
N LEU A 196 0.59 -0.62 7.45
CA LEU A 196 -0.42 -0.16 8.39
C LEU A 196 -0.67 1.35 8.27
N ALA A 197 0.39 2.15 8.19
CA ALA A 197 0.29 3.60 8.01
C ALA A 197 -0.39 3.97 6.69
N VAL A 198 -0.05 3.30 5.58
CA VAL A 198 -0.70 3.52 4.29
C VAL A 198 -2.19 3.22 4.37
N GLY A 199 -2.59 2.10 4.99
CA GLY A 199 -4.00 1.79 5.23
C GLY A 199 -4.71 2.83 6.10
N ALA A 200 -4.04 3.31 7.16
CA ALA A 200 -4.54 4.38 8.01
C ALA A 200 -4.74 5.70 7.25
N ALA A 201 -3.82 6.05 6.34
CA ALA A 201 -3.92 7.23 5.50
C ALA A 201 -5.12 7.15 4.54
N MET A 202 -5.31 5.99 3.89
CA MET A 202 -6.47 5.72 3.03
C MET A 202 -7.79 5.77 3.82
N ALA A 203 -7.77 5.39 5.10
CA ALA A 203 -8.91 5.48 6.01
C ALA A 203 -9.16 6.90 6.58
N GLY A 204 -8.38 7.90 6.16
CA GLY A 204 -8.60 9.31 6.49
C GLY A 204 -7.73 9.87 7.63
N LEU A 205 -6.77 9.11 8.14
CA LEU A 205 -5.75 9.62 9.07
C LEU A 205 -4.57 10.28 8.33
N ARG A 206 -3.66 10.90 9.06
CA ARG A 206 -2.47 11.60 8.51
C ARG A 206 -1.17 11.11 9.18
N PRO A 207 -0.74 9.87 8.92
CA PRO A 207 0.43 9.30 9.57
C PRO A 207 1.74 10.00 9.16
N ILE A 208 2.62 10.14 10.14
CA ILE A 208 4.03 10.47 10.01
C ILE A 208 4.80 9.20 10.36
N VAL A 209 5.38 8.55 9.36
CA VAL A 209 6.18 7.34 9.51
C VAL A 209 7.65 7.72 9.65
N GLU A 210 8.28 7.35 10.75
CA GLU A 210 9.73 7.50 10.96
C GLU A 210 10.45 6.18 10.66
N PHE A 211 11.36 6.22 9.70
CA PHE A 211 12.40 5.19 9.57
C PHE A 211 13.62 5.64 10.36
N MET A 212 14.20 4.74 11.16
CA MET A 212 15.41 5.03 11.95
C MET A 212 16.55 5.55 11.05
N THR A 213 16.63 5.03 9.83
CA THR A 213 17.35 5.64 8.70
C THR A 213 16.70 5.21 7.39
N PHE A 214 16.80 6.04 6.34
CA PHE A 214 16.32 5.68 5.00
C PHE A 214 16.99 4.45 4.39
N ASN A 215 18.14 4.01 4.91
CA ASN A 215 18.72 2.70 4.54
C ASN A 215 17.74 1.55 4.83
N PHE A 216 16.98 1.63 5.92
CA PHE A 216 16.03 0.59 6.33
C PHE A 216 14.67 0.73 5.65
N ALA A 217 14.34 1.93 5.15
CA ALA A 217 13.16 2.15 4.32
C ALA A 217 13.13 1.26 3.05
N MET A 218 14.29 0.71 2.63
CA MET A 218 14.35 -0.32 1.59
C MET A 218 13.45 -1.54 1.87
N GLN A 219 13.29 -1.94 3.14
CA GLN A 219 12.41 -3.05 3.51
C GLN A 219 10.92 -2.72 3.28
N ALA A 220 10.56 -1.44 3.28
CA ALA A 220 9.20 -0.94 3.09
C ALA A 220 8.96 -0.28 1.73
N ILE A 221 9.95 -0.30 0.82
CA ILE A 221 9.90 0.49 -0.42
C ILE A 221 8.71 0.12 -1.30
N ASP A 222 8.26 -1.13 -1.24
CA ASP A 222 7.06 -1.60 -1.92
C ASP A 222 5.79 -0.88 -1.43
N GLN A 223 5.62 -0.72 -0.11
CA GLN A 223 4.50 0.04 0.45
C GLN A 223 4.57 1.52 0.07
N ILE A 224 5.77 2.10 0.06
CA ILE A 224 5.98 3.50 -0.31
C ILE A 224 5.62 3.73 -1.79
N ILE A 225 6.10 2.87 -2.70
CA ILE A 225 5.95 3.07 -4.14
C ILE A 225 4.61 2.54 -4.64
N ASN A 226 4.33 1.25 -4.40
CA ASN A 226 3.20 0.58 -5.02
C ASN A 226 1.89 0.88 -4.28
N SER A 227 1.91 0.92 -2.95
CA SER A 227 0.70 1.18 -2.17
C SER A 227 0.41 2.67 -1.95
N ALA A 228 1.42 3.51 -1.69
CA ALA A 228 1.19 4.93 -1.43
C ALA A 228 1.22 5.78 -2.71
N ALA A 229 2.37 5.83 -3.40
CA ALA A 229 2.60 6.78 -4.50
C ALA A 229 1.63 6.62 -5.67
N LYS A 230 1.36 5.39 -6.08
CA LYS A 230 0.58 5.09 -7.29
C LYS A 230 -0.93 5.12 -7.08
N THR A 231 -1.40 5.04 -5.84
CA THR A 231 -2.83 4.84 -5.53
C THR A 231 -3.74 5.93 -6.06
N LEU A 232 -3.34 7.20 -5.94
CA LEU A 232 -4.16 8.31 -6.44
C LEU A 232 -4.38 8.20 -7.96
N TYR A 233 -3.35 7.81 -8.69
CA TYR A 233 -3.44 7.60 -10.12
C TYR A 233 -4.27 6.36 -10.48
N MET A 234 -3.98 5.22 -9.85
CA MET A 234 -4.66 3.94 -10.12
C MET A 234 -6.15 3.97 -9.79
N SER A 235 -6.54 4.75 -8.77
CA SER A 235 -7.93 4.94 -8.37
C SER A 235 -8.67 6.01 -9.19
N GLY A 236 -8.04 6.61 -10.21
CA GLY A 236 -8.65 7.70 -10.98
C GLY A 236 -8.98 8.94 -10.12
N GLY A 237 -8.20 9.18 -9.06
CA GLY A 237 -8.40 10.28 -8.12
C GLY A 237 -9.38 10.01 -6.98
N GLN A 238 -9.95 8.80 -6.88
CA GLN A 238 -10.94 8.46 -5.85
C GLN A 238 -10.34 8.21 -4.47
N MET A 239 -9.08 7.77 -4.40
CA MET A 239 -8.40 7.44 -3.15
C MET A 239 -7.03 8.11 -3.07
N GLY A 240 -6.85 8.97 -2.06
CA GLY A 240 -5.56 9.59 -1.75
C GLY A 240 -4.79 8.83 -0.69
N CYS A 241 -3.54 9.24 -0.46
CA CYS A 241 -2.70 8.72 0.61
C CYS A 241 -1.93 9.87 1.27
N PRO A 242 -2.56 10.63 2.19
CA PRO A 242 -1.91 11.72 2.91
C PRO A 242 -0.97 11.17 3.98
N ILE A 243 0.28 10.91 3.60
CA ILE A 243 1.28 10.26 4.45
C ILE A 243 2.64 10.94 4.31
N VAL A 244 3.37 11.06 5.42
CA VAL A 244 4.77 11.50 5.42
C VAL A 244 5.67 10.35 5.81
N PHE A 245 6.72 10.12 5.04
CA PHE A 245 7.82 9.24 5.41
C PHE A 245 9.05 10.10 5.69
N ARG A 246 9.63 9.98 6.89
CA ARG A 246 10.76 10.79 7.31
C ARG A 246 11.84 9.97 8.02
N GLY A 247 13.02 10.54 8.12
CA GLY A 247 14.17 9.93 8.78
C GLY A 247 15.50 10.46 8.20
N PRO A 248 16.63 10.15 8.86
CA PRO A 248 17.94 10.54 8.38
C PRO A 248 18.34 9.76 7.12
N ASN A 249 18.89 10.48 6.15
CA ASN A 249 19.32 10.03 4.84
C ASN A 249 20.74 10.50 4.52
N GLY A 250 21.46 9.72 3.73
CA GLY A 250 22.82 10.03 3.28
C GLY A 250 23.89 9.68 4.31
N ALA A 251 25.09 10.23 4.10
CA ALA A 251 26.27 9.89 4.88
C ALA A 251 26.19 10.41 6.33
N ALA A 252 26.77 9.61 7.23
CA ALA A 252 26.86 9.82 8.66
C ALA A 252 28.27 9.47 9.16
N SER A 253 28.60 9.79 10.42
CA SER A 253 29.97 9.61 10.91
C SER A 253 30.27 8.16 11.28
N ARG A 254 31.09 7.48 10.45
CA ARG A 254 31.65 6.14 10.73
C ARG A 254 30.61 5.02 10.88
N VAL A 255 29.47 5.12 10.21
CA VAL A 255 28.38 4.13 10.28
C VAL A 255 28.47 3.03 9.21
N GLY A 256 29.47 3.11 8.31
CA GLY A 256 29.75 2.07 7.31
C GLY A 256 28.80 2.08 6.12
N ALA A 257 28.92 1.06 5.27
CA ALA A 257 28.28 1.02 3.95
C ALA A 257 26.74 0.99 4.03
N GLN A 258 26.17 0.24 4.95
CA GLN A 258 24.72 -0.02 5.04
C GLN A 258 23.94 1.05 5.81
N HIS A 259 24.60 2.13 6.25
CA HIS A 259 23.97 3.23 7.00
C HIS A 259 24.32 4.61 6.41
N SER A 260 24.87 4.66 5.20
CA SER A 260 25.39 5.91 4.59
C SER A 260 24.82 6.21 3.20
N GLN A 261 23.82 5.46 2.74
CA GLN A 261 23.27 5.62 1.40
C GLN A 261 22.32 6.83 1.33
N ASP A 262 22.40 7.58 0.24
CA ASP A 262 21.46 8.66 -0.09
C ASP A 262 20.42 8.15 -1.11
N TYR A 263 19.15 8.25 -0.76
CA TYR A 263 18.01 7.77 -1.54
C TYR A 263 17.25 8.87 -2.31
N ALA A 264 17.78 10.10 -2.37
CA ALA A 264 17.14 11.19 -3.10
C ALA A 264 16.86 10.83 -4.56
N SER A 265 17.80 10.16 -5.24
CA SER A 265 17.66 9.73 -6.63
C SER A 265 16.61 8.62 -6.82
N TRP A 266 16.53 7.68 -5.87
CA TRP A 266 15.58 6.56 -5.94
C TRP A 266 14.15 7.06 -5.81
N TYR A 267 13.85 7.78 -4.73
CA TYR A 267 12.49 8.28 -4.52
C TYR A 267 12.12 9.39 -5.50
N GLY A 268 13.09 10.24 -5.90
CA GLY A 268 12.87 11.28 -6.90
C GLY A 268 12.56 10.74 -8.30
N HIS A 269 12.87 9.47 -8.57
CA HIS A 269 12.55 8.80 -9.84
C HIS A 269 11.09 8.33 -9.92
N CYS A 270 10.39 8.16 -8.79
CA CYS A 270 9.07 7.54 -8.75
C CYS A 270 7.92 8.57 -8.87
N PRO A 271 7.10 8.54 -9.94
CA PRO A 271 5.91 9.38 -10.02
C PRO A 271 4.91 9.10 -8.89
N GLY A 272 4.21 10.14 -8.44
CA GLY A 272 3.27 10.07 -7.33
C GLY A 272 3.88 10.36 -5.96
N LEU A 273 5.22 10.39 -5.85
CA LEU A 273 5.92 10.89 -4.67
C LEU A 273 6.29 12.37 -4.82
N LYS A 274 6.30 13.09 -3.70
CA LYS A 274 7.06 14.33 -3.54
C LYS A 274 8.26 14.05 -2.64
N VAL A 275 9.43 14.56 -3.01
CA VAL A 275 10.67 14.35 -2.25
C VAL A 275 11.29 15.69 -1.90
N VAL A 276 11.54 15.90 -0.61
CA VAL A 276 12.18 17.09 -0.08
C VAL A 276 13.37 16.71 0.79
N ALA A 277 14.43 17.51 0.73
CA ALA A 277 15.61 17.36 1.57
C ALA A 277 15.95 18.72 2.21
N ALA A 278 15.93 18.78 3.54
CA ALA A 278 16.11 20.02 4.29
C ALA A 278 17.59 20.25 4.65
N TRP A 279 18.01 21.52 4.66
CA TRP A 279 19.34 21.92 5.09
C TRP A 279 19.33 22.71 6.39
N SER A 280 18.53 23.77 6.48
CA SER A 280 18.46 24.63 7.67
C SER A 280 17.32 24.27 8.61
N ALA A 281 17.30 24.86 9.82
CA ALA A 281 16.19 24.71 10.74
C ALA A 281 14.88 25.29 10.17
N ALA A 282 14.94 26.40 9.44
CA ALA A 282 13.78 26.99 8.77
C ALA A 282 13.22 26.06 7.67
N ASP A 283 14.10 25.47 6.85
CA ASP A 283 13.70 24.50 5.82
C ASP A 283 13.06 23.28 6.47
N ALA A 284 13.70 22.72 7.50
CA ALA A 284 13.23 21.53 8.17
C ALA A 284 11.84 21.72 8.80
N LYS A 285 11.62 22.87 9.47
CA LYS A 285 10.32 23.19 10.05
C LYS A 285 9.26 23.42 8.97
N GLY A 286 9.55 24.29 8.00
CA GLY A 286 8.58 24.68 6.97
C GLY A 286 8.20 23.52 6.05
N LEU A 287 9.20 22.78 5.55
CA LEU A 287 8.98 21.66 4.64
C LEU A 287 8.26 20.49 5.33
N LEU A 288 8.57 20.19 6.60
CA LEU A 288 7.86 19.11 7.30
C LEU A 288 6.40 19.49 7.58
N ARG A 289 6.11 20.75 7.96
CA ARG A 289 4.71 21.20 8.11
C ARG A 289 3.95 21.14 6.79
N ALA A 290 4.57 21.62 5.71
CA ALA A 290 3.99 21.54 4.38
C ALA A 290 3.74 20.09 3.95
N ALA A 291 4.70 19.19 4.19
CA ALA A 291 4.58 17.76 3.91
C ALA A 291 3.41 17.11 4.67
N ILE A 292 3.27 17.41 5.97
CA ILE A 292 2.17 16.87 6.81
C ILE A 292 0.80 17.36 6.33
N ARG A 293 0.71 18.54 5.70
CA ARG A 293 -0.53 19.11 5.14
C ARG A 293 -0.83 18.64 3.72
N ASP A 294 0.16 18.15 3.00
CA ASP A 294 -0.01 17.70 1.62
C ASP A 294 -0.97 16.49 1.55
N PRO A 295 -1.91 16.45 0.60
CA PRO A 295 -2.81 15.29 0.46
C PRO A 295 -2.13 14.07 -0.18
N ASN A 296 -0.87 14.18 -0.62
CA ASN A 296 -0.12 13.13 -1.30
C ASN A 296 1.00 12.55 -0.42
N PRO A 297 1.59 11.39 -0.80
CA PRO A 297 2.75 10.85 -0.11
C PRO A 297 3.99 11.75 -0.27
N VAL A 298 4.61 12.12 0.84
CA VAL A 298 5.81 12.97 0.86
C VAL A 298 6.97 12.28 1.59
N ILE A 299 8.12 12.25 0.93
CA ILE A 299 9.39 11.77 1.45
C ILE A 299 10.15 12.99 1.99
N VAL A 300 10.47 13.00 3.28
CA VAL A 300 11.24 14.04 3.95
C VAL A 300 12.61 13.45 4.33
N LEU A 301 13.60 13.69 3.48
CA LEU A 301 14.97 13.25 3.67
C LEU A 301 15.70 14.23 4.59
N GLU A 302 15.97 13.78 5.81
CA GLU A 302 16.74 14.55 6.78
C GLU A 302 18.22 14.15 6.73
N ASN A 303 19.07 14.79 7.53
CA ASN A 303 20.47 14.40 7.62
C ASN A 303 20.96 14.39 9.07
N GLU A 304 21.59 13.27 9.46
CA GLU A 304 22.04 13.01 10.83
C GLU A 304 23.03 14.08 11.33
N ILE A 305 23.98 14.48 10.46
CA ILE A 305 25.04 15.44 10.79
C ILE A 305 24.45 16.84 11.04
N LEU A 306 23.33 17.16 10.42
CA LEU A 306 22.68 18.46 10.55
C LEU A 306 21.82 18.60 11.80
N TYR A 307 21.42 17.50 12.46
CA TYR A 307 20.47 17.56 13.58
C TYR A 307 20.90 18.48 14.72
N GLY A 308 22.19 18.51 15.04
CA GLY A 308 22.75 19.35 16.10
C GLY A 308 23.12 20.77 15.65
N GLN A 309 23.03 21.08 14.36
CA GLN A 309 23.37 22.40 13.84
C GLN A 309 22.25 23.40 14.13
N THR A 310 22.65 24.62 14.51
CA THR A 310 21.74 25.70 14.92
C THR A 310 21.62 26.74 13.81
N PHE A 311 20.39 27.16 13.52
CA PHE A 311 20.07 28.20 12.55
C PHE A 311 18.99 29.13 13.11
N GLU A 312 18.84 30.31 12.51
CA GLU A 312 17.65 31.14 12.73
C GLU A 312 16.43 30.45 12.15
N CYS A 313 15.37 30.28 12.95
CA CYS A 313 14.14 29.60 12.56
C CYS A 313 12.92 30.44 12.98
N PRO A 314 11.92 30.64 12.11
CA PRO A 314 10.66 31.27 12.49
C PRO A 314 9.99 30.55 13.67
N THR A 315 9.50 31.32 14.65
CA THR A 315 8.88 30.78 15.87
C THR A 315 7.41 30.38 15.69
N ALA A 316 6.69 31.06 14.80
CA ALA A 316 5.30 30.78 14.44
C ALA A 316 5.10 29.44 13.71
#